data_AF-A0A496AA38-F1
#
_entry.id   AF-A0A496AA38-F1
#
_cell.length_a   1.000
_cell.length_b   1.000
_cell.length_c   1.000
_cell.angle_alpha   90.00
_cell.angle_beta   90.00
_cell.angle_gamma   90.00
#
_symmetry.space_group_name_H-M   'P 1'
#
loop_
_entity.id
_entity.type
_entity.pdbx_description
1 polymer ?
#
loop_
_entity_poly.entity_id
_entity_poly.type
_entity_poly.pdbx_seq_one_letter_code
_entity_poly.pdbx_strand_id
1 'polypeptide(L)'
;MVREKKVVSMAERERVNMTERETASMMARTVNTTKEVATYIYPFVLIWLCGIATLTYGAKPPDNILKNGDFDLNLEGWHHWTHADAAALFQTEGKKAEPIVGKKVVYVKISKAGELWHIQFYQQPFTLEKGTTYTYSLWAKSEKPRSVVMRILHQGAPWNEYARQTINLSGEWKEFFITFKMTADDVNTRAGIIMGAEKVDVWLDHIRLYEGEYVADIEGAEPQAVEPSDKLATTWASLKR
;
A
#
# COMPACT_ATOMS: atom_id res chain seq x y z
N MET A 1 -87.43 47.77 -17.94
CA MET A 1 -87.91 46.37 -18.10
C MET A 1 -86.96 45.46 -17.33
N VAL A 2 -87.53 44.44 -16.68
CA VAL A 2 -87.09 43.76 -15.46
C VAL A 2 -85.78 42.97 -15.60
N ARG A 3 -84.93 43.01 -14.55
CA ARG A 3 -83.76 42.14 -14.34
C ARG A 3 -84.23 40.73 -13.96
N GLU A 4 -84.07 39.74 -14.84
CA GLU A 4 -84.21 38.33 -14.47
C GLU A 4 -82.98 37.87 -13.68
N LYS A 5 -83.16 37.64 -12.37
CA LYS A 5 -82.22 36.86 -11.57
C LYS A 5 -82.48 35.39 -11.86
N LYS A 6 -81.53 34.72 -12.50
CA LYS A 6 -81.53 33.27 -12.73
C LYS A 6 -81.52 32.55 -11.37
N VAL A 7 -82.67 32.01 -10.96
CA VAL A 7 -82.81 31.21 -9.74
C VAL A 7 -82.28 29.80 -10.03
N VAL A 8 -81.01 29.55 -9.69
CA VAL A 8 -80.43 28.19 -9.74
C VAL A 8 -81.14 27.34 -8.69
N SER A 9 -81.74 26.24 -9.14
CA SER A 9 -82.59 25.36 -8.31
C SER A 9 -81.78 24.69 -7.19
N MET A 10 -82.44 24.41 -6.06
CA MET A 10 -81.79 23.84 -4.87
C MET A 10 -81.10 22.50 -5.16
N ALA A 11 -81.71 21.67 -6.02
CA ALA A 11 -81.14 20.40 -6.46
C ALA A 11 -79.85 20.57 -7.29
N GLU A 12 -79.74 21.65 -8.07
CA GLU A 12 -78.52 21.98 -8.81
C GLU A 12 -77.40 22.45 -7.89
N ARG A 13 -77.74 23.25 -6.86
CA ARG A 13 -76.76 23.65 -5.83
C ARG A 13 -76.24 22.47 -5.02
N GLU A 14 -77.11 21.51 -4.70
CA GLU A 14 -76.70 20.28 -4.00
C GLU A 14 -75.80 19.39 -4.84
N ARG A 15 -76.08 19.24 -6.15
CA ARG A 15 -75.19 18.51 -7.06
C ARG A 15 -73.83 19.17 -7.19
N VAL A 16 -73.78 20.50 -7.37
CA VAL A 16 -72.50 21.22 -7.45
C VAL A 16 -71.69 21.06 -6.15
N ASN A 17 -72.33 21.21 -5.00
CA ASN A 17 -71.67 20.99 -3.70
C ASN A 17 -71.20 19.55 -3.50
N MET A 18 -71.92 18.56 -4.03
CA MET A 18 -71.53 17.15 -3.97
C MET A 18 -70.30 16.87 -4.85
N THR A 19 -70.30 17.37 -6.09
CA THR A 19 -69.15 17.24 -7.01
C THR A 19 -67.90 17.97 -6.48
N GLU A 20 -68.06 19.15 -5.87
CA GLU A 20 -66.96 19.86 -5.21
C GLU A 20 -66.41 19.09 -4.00
N ARG A 21 -67.27 18.41 -3.22
CA ARG A 21 -66.83 17.57 -2.10
C ARG A 21 -66.12 16.30 -2.58
N GLU A 22 -66.60 15.67 -3.65
CA GLU A 22 -65.95 14.49 -4.23
C GLU A 22 -64.59 14.84 -4.84
N THR A 23 -64.50 15.95 -5.58
CA THR A 23 -63.23 16.44 -6.14
C THR A 23 -62.23 16.83 -5.04
N ALA A 24 -62.68 17.51 -3.97
CA ALA A 24 -61.84 17.82 -2.82
C ALA A 24 -61.37 16.55 -2.08
N SER A 25 -62.25 15.55 -1.91
CA SER A 25 -61.90 14.27 -1.29
C SER A 25 -60.92 13.47 -2.16
N MET A 26 -61.07 13.48 -3.48
CA MET A 26 -60.12 12.84 -4.40
C MET A 26 -58.76 13.54 -4.37
N MET A 27 -58.73 14.88 -4.41
CA MET A 27 -57.50 15.65 -4.30
C MET A 27 -56.79 15.40 -2.95
N ALA A 28 -57.53 15.35 -1.84
CA ALA A 28 -56.97 15.05 -0.53
C ALA A 28 -56.38 13.63 -0.43
N ARG A 29 -57.04 12.64 -1.04
CA ARG A 29 -56.50 11.27 -1.15
C ARG A 29 -55.22 11.23 -1.98
N THR A 30 -55.21 11.87 -3.15
CA THR A 30 -54.02 11.97 -4.02
C THR A 30 -52.85 12.68 -3.33
N VAL A 31 -53.12 13.73 -2.55
CA VAL A 31 -52.11 14.47 -1.77
C VAL A 31 -51.56 13.63 -0.61
N ASN A 32 -52.39 12.83 0.09
CA ASN A 32 -51.90 11.96 1.15
C ASN A 32 -51.09 10.78 0.58
N THR A 33 -51.52 10.16 -0.52
CA THR A 33 -50.77 9.10 -1.19
C THR A 33 -49.42 9.60 -1.72
N THR A 34 -49.36 10.80 -2.30
CA THR A 34 -48.08 11.38 -2.75
C THR A 34 -47.13 11.72 -1.60
N LYS A 35 -47.64 12.16 -0.44
CA LYS A 35 -46.82 12.38 0.77
C LYS A 35 -46.29 11.08 1.38
N GLU A 36 -47.09 10.02 1.43
CA GLU A 36 -46.65 8.71 1.95
C GLU A 36 -45.58 8.08 1.06
N VAL A 37 -45.75 8.15 -0.27
CA VAL A 37 -44.75 7.64 -1.23
C VAL A 37 -43.46 8.47 -1.20
N ALA A 38 -43.57 9.80 -1.07
CA ALA A 38 -42.39 10.68 -0.93
C ALA A 38 -41.63 10.46 0.39
N THR A 39 -42.34 10.11 1.48
CA THR A 39 -41.73 9.84 2.80
C THR A 39 -40.99 8.50 2.84
N TYR A 40 -41.37 7.53 2.00
CA TYR A 40 -40.68 6.24 1.90
C TYR A 40 -39.50 6.22 0.91
N ILE A 41 -39.51 7.08 -0.10
CA ILE A 41 -38.41 7.18 -1.08
C ILE A 41 -37.20 7.95 -0.50
N TYR A 42 -37.44 8.92 0.38
CA TYR A 42 -36.37 9.77 0.94
C TYR A 42 -35.36 9.06 1.87
N PRO A 43 -35.73 8.08 2.74
CA PRO A 43 -34.74 7.35 3.52
C PRO A 43 -33.97 6.28 2.70
N PHE A 44 -34.50 5.84 1.55
CA PHE A 44 -33.79 4.88 0.68
C PHE A 44 -32.78 5.53 -0.27
N VAL A 45 -32.99 6.80 -0.66
CA VAL A 45 -32.05 7.54 -1.52
C VAL A 45 -30.92 8.20 -0.70
N LEU A 46 -31.13 8.48 0.59
CA LEU A 46 -30.07 9.01 1.48
C LEU A 46 -29.06 7.95 1.95
N ILE A 47 -29.41 6.65 1.88
CA ILE A 47 -28.48 5.54 2.18
C ILE A 47 -27.61 5.18 0.95
N TRP A 48 -27.91 5.71 -0.23
CA TRP A 48 -27.05 5.56 -1.43
C TRP A 48 -26.08 6.74 -1.64
N LEU A 49 -26.13 7.75 -0.77
CA LEU A 49 -25.30 8.96 -0.82
C LEU A 49 -24.54 9.24 0.49
N CYS A 50 -24.65 8.34 1.47
CA CYS A 50 -23.56 8.11 2.42
C CYS A 50 -22.65 7.09 1.76
N GLY A 51 -21.60 7.61 1.09
CA GLY A 51 -20.45 6.79 0.74
C GLY A 51 -20.13 5.91 1.94
N ILE A 52 -19.83 4.65 1.66
CA ILE A 52 -19.15 3.80 2.62
C ILE A 52 -17.85 4.53 2.90
N ALA A 53 -17.87 5.42 3.89
CA ALA A 53 -16.70 5.75 4.66
C ALA A 53 -16.40 4.43 5.34
N THR A 54 -15.65 3.56 4.65
CA THR A 54 -14.83 2.60 5.33
C THR A 54 -14.03 3.48 6.28
N LEU A 55 -14.43 3.49 7.55
CA LEU A 55 -13.49 3.68 8.63
C LEU A 55 -12.48 2.56 8.40
N THR A 56 -11.48 2.83 7.56
CA THR A 56 -10.20 2.18 7.65
C THR A 56 -9.72 2.59 9.03
N TYR A 57 -10.12 1.82 10.03
CA TYR A 57 -9.38 1.74 11.27
C TYR A 57 -7.99 1.35 10.80
N GLY A 58 -7.10 2.33 10.63
CA GLY A 58 -5.81 2.14 10.01
C GLY A 58 -5.19 0.93 10.69
N ALA A 59 -5.08 -0.18 9.95
CA ALA A 59 -4.57 -1.41 10.52
C ALA A 59 -3.22 -1.03 11.15
N LYS A 60 -3.06 -1.31 12.45
CA LYS A 60 -1.80 -1.04 13.14
C LYS A 60 -0.69 -1.58 12.24
N PRO A 61 0.35 -0.78 11.90
CA PRO A 61 1.45 -1.27 11.10
C PRO A 61 1.99 -2.58 11.68
N PRO A 62 2.27 -3.58 10.83
CA PRO A 62 2.75 -4.88 11.30
C PRO A 62 4.06 -4.71 12.06
N ASP A 63 4.27 -5.54 13.09
CA ASP A 63 5.47 -5.45 13.92
C ASP A 63 6.71 -5.88 13.12
N ASN A 64 7.77 -5.08 13.18
CA ASN A 64 9.00 -5.33 12.42
C ASN A 64 9.85 -6.43 13.09
N ILE A 65 10.12 -7.49 12.33
CA ILE A 65 11.03 -8.57 12.71
C ILE A 65 12.45 -8.02 12.85
N LEU A 66 12.87 -7.17 11.90
CA LEU A 66 14.16 -6.49 11.96
C LEU A 66 14.16 -5.42 13.06
N LYS A 67 15.33 -5.22 13.66
CA LYS A 67 15.57 -4.22 14.71
C LYS A 67 16.30 -3.02 14.14
N ASN A 68 16.08 -1.85 14.75
CA ASN A 68 16.78 -0.61 14.41
C ASN A 68 16.71 -0.31 12.89
N GLY A 69 15.51 -0.42 12.31
CA GLY A 69 15.28 -0.16 10.88
C GLY A 69 15.23 1.34 10.54
N ASP A 70 15.10 2.20 11.55
CA ASP A 70 15.11 3.67 11.52
C ASP A 70 16.50 4.27 11.82
N PHE A 71 17.47 3.43 12.18
CA PHE A 71 18.88 3.78 12.40
C PHE A 71 19.16 4.84 13.48
N ASP A 72 18.20 5.10 14.37
CA ASP A 72 18.37 6.02 15.49
C ASP A 72 19.46 5.52 16.47
N LEU A 73 19.63 4.20 16.56
CA LEU A 73 20.71 3.53 17.29
C LEU A 73 21.95 3.27 16.41
N ASN A 74 22.19 4.13 15.41
CA ASN A 74 23.26 3.96 14.43
C ASN A 74 23.12 2.62 13.68
N LEU A 75 24.21 1.84 13.59
CA LEU A 75 24.24 0.53 12.93
C LEU A 75 24.07 -0.63 13.93
N GLU A 76 23.54 -0.40 15.14
CA GLU A 76 23.32 -1.47 16.12
C GLU A 76 22.44 -2.58 15.52
N GLY A 77 22.88 -3.84 15.68
CA GLY A 77 22.23 -5.03 15.11
C GLY A 77 22.44 -5.22 13.59
N TRP A 78 23.01 -4.24 12.89
CA TRP A 78 23.30 -4.35 11.46
C TRP A 78 24.74 -4.79 11.22
N HIS A 79 24.91 -5.63 10.21
CA HIS A 79 26.19 -6.16 9.76
C HIS A 79 26.47 -5.71 8.33
N HIS A 80 27.75 -5.72 7.97
CA HIS A 80 28.18 -5.45 6.62
C HIS A 80 29.29 -6.41 6.20
N TRP A 81 29.46 -6.55 4.89
CA TRP A 81 30.56 -7.30 4.29
C TRP A 81 31.09 -6.55 3.08
N THR A 82 32.41 -6.41 3.01
CA THR A 82 33.13 -5.86 1.86
C THR A 82 34.21 -6.84 1.44
N HIS A 83 34.11 -7.41 0.24
CA HIS A 83 35.16 -8.26 -0.35
C HIS A 83 36.42 -7.44 -0.62
N ALA A 84 37.60 -8.08 -0.58
CA ALA A 84 38.90 -7.42 -0.74
C ALA A 84 39.05 -6.65 -2.08
N ASP A 85 38.30 -7.06 -3.10
CA ASP A 85 38.30 -6.39 -4.41
C ASP A 85 37.43 -5.13 -4.46
N ALA A 86 36.63 -4.85 -3.44
CA ALA A 86 35.79 -3.66 -3.33
C ALA A 86 36.19 -2.80 -2.10
N ALA A 87 35.65 -1.59 -2.01
CA ALA A 87 35.85 -0.73 -0.85
C ALA A 87 34.60 0.10 -0.57
N ALA A 88 34.06 -0.06 0.64
CA ALA A 88 32.90 0.69 1.12
C ALA A 88 33.02 1.03 2.61
N LEU A 89 32.44 2.16 3.01
CA LEU A 89 32.29 2.60 4.40
C LEU A 89 30.81 2.75 4.72
N PHE A 90 30.36 2.16 5.83
CA PHE A 90 28.99 2.18 6.31
C PHE A 90 28.92 3.08 7.56
N GLN A 91 28.05 4.08 7.56
CA GLN A 91 27.94 5.06 8.66
C GLN A 91 26.58 5.75 8.65
N THR A 92 26.21 6.39 9.76
CA THR A 92 24.96 7.17 9.89
C THR A 92 25.16 8.68 9.91
N GLU A 93 26.42 9.14 9.97
CA GLU A 93 26.77 10.57 10.08
C GLU A 93 27.27 11.19 8.76
N GLY A 94 27.45 10.38 7.71
CA GLY A 94 28.00 10.85 6.44
C GLY A 94 26.96 11.44 5.49
N LYS A 95 27.41 12.36 4.61
CA LYS A 95 26.60 13.10 3.60
C LYS A 95 25.13 13.23 4.01
N LYS A 96 24.91 14.03 5.07
CA LYS A 96 23.61 14.28 5.71
C LYS A 96 22.47 14.28 4.69
N ALA A 97 21.57 13.31 4.79
CA ALA A 97 20.33 13.25 4.04
C ALA A 97 19.16 13.35 5.02
N GLU A 98 18.05 13.94 4.59
CA GLU A 98 16.82 13.97 5.38
C GLU A 98 16.32 12.54 5.59
N PRO A 99 16.15 12.10 6.86
CA PRO A 99 15.56 10.81 7.18
C PRO A 99 14.09 10.72 6.74
N ILE A 100 13.68 9.53 6.36
CA ILE A 100 12.28 9.18 6.10
C ILE A 100 11.55 8.96 7.43
N VAL A 101 12.22 8.28 8.37
CA VAL A 101 11.75 8.11 9.75
C VAL A 101 12.91 8.37 10.72
N GLY A 102 12.60 8.59 11.99
CA GLY A 102 13.62 8.81 13.00
C GLY A 102 14.46 10.07 12.72
N LYS A 103 15.76 9.99 13.04
CA LYS A 103 16.72 11.11 13.02
C LYS A 103 17.96 10.81 12.19
N LYS A 104 18.14 9.58 11.73
CA LYS A 104 19.36 9.11 11.06
C LYS A 104 18.99 8.25 9.86
N VAL A 105 19.96 8.08 8.97
CA VAL A 105 19.87 7.18 7.82
C VAL A 105 21.19 6.43 7.70
N VAL A 106 21.18 5.28 7.03
CA VAL A 106 22.44 4.66 6.61
C VAL A 106 22.97 5.39 5.38
N TYR A 107 24.25 5.71 5.40
CA TYR A 107 25.02 6.14 4.25
C TYR A 107 26.14 5.14 3.96
N VAL A 108 26.11 4.56 2.76
CA VAL A 108 27.12 3.64 2.25
C VAL A 108 27.98 4.39 1.23
N LYS A 109 29.19 4.77 1.65
CA LYS A 109 30.18 5.41 0.77
C LYS A 109 30.94 4.34 0.00
N ILE A 110 30.78 4.27 -1.32
CA ILE A 110 31.47 3.27 -2.15
C ILE A 110 32.66 3.92 -2.83
N SER A 111 33.86 3.54 -2.43
CA SER A 111 35.11 4.09 -2.95
C SER A 111 35.71 3.25 -4.08
N LYS A 112 35.41 1.95 -4.12
CA LYS A 112 35.80 1.01 -5.19
C LYS A 112 34.70 -0.02 -5.41
N ALA A 113 34.25 -0.16 -6.65
CA ALA A 113 33.29 -1.18 -7.06
C ALA A 113 33.96 -2.57 -7.12
N GLY A 114 33.14 -3.61 -7.16
CA GLY A 114 33.52 -5.00 -7.38
C GLY A 114 32.36 -5.75 -8.04
N GLU A 115 32.20 -7.04 -7.74
CA GLU A 115 30.98 -7.74 -8.12
C GLU A 115 29.80 -7.31 -7.24
N LEU A 116 28.58 -7.58 -7.71
CA LEU A 116 27.36 -7.17 -7.02
C LEU A 116 27.32 -7.57 -5.53
N TRP A 117 27.77 -8.78 -5.20
CA TRP A 117 27.80 -9.30 -3.83
C TRP A 117 29.01 -8.84 -3.01
N HIS A 118 29.98 -8.14 -3.60
CA HIS A 118 31.19 -7.70 -2.90
C HIS A 118 30.89 -6.66 -1.81
N ILE A 119 29.79 -5.90 -1.90
CA ILE A 119 29.37 -4.93 -0.88
C ILE A 119 27.97 -5.31 -0.41
N GLN A 120 27.83 -5.62 0.88
CA GLN A 120 26.59 -6.12 1.46
C GLN A 120 26.28 -5.41 2.78
N PHE A 121 25.00 -5.11 3.00
CA PHE A 121 24.46 -4.60 4.27
C PHE A 121 23.25 -5.45 4.66
N TYR A 122 23.22 -5.94 5.90
CA TYR A 122 22.25 -6.97 6.28
C TYR A 122 22.05 -7.08 7.79
N GLN A 123 20.96 -7.73 8.19
CA GLN A 123 20.70 -8.14 9.56
C GLN A 123 20.42 -9.65 9.61
N GLN A 124 20.90 -10.30 10.67
CA GLN A 124 20.79 -11.74 10.93
C GLN A 124 21.21 -12.03 12.38
N PRO A 125 20.96 -13.25 12.89
CA PRO A 125 20.01 -14.23 12.36
C PRO A 125 18.58 -13.93 12.85
N PHE A 126 17.59 -14.44 12.13
CA PHE A 126 16.20 -14.52 12.59
C PHE A 126 15.49 -15.73 11.96
N THR A 127 14.32 -16.06 12.49
CA THR A 127 13.52 -17.22 12.05
C THR A 127 12.41 -16.78 11.10
N LEU A 128 12.23 -17.54 10.01
CA LEU A 128 11.08 -17.46 9.13
C LEU A 128 10.44 -18.86 9.00
N GLU A 129 9.12 -18.90 9.00
CA GLU A 129 8.35 -20.14 9.04
C GLU A 129 7.83 -20.53 7.66
N LYS A 130 7.85 -21.82 7.35
CA LYS A 130 7.38 -22.35 6.07
C LYS A 130 5.91 -22.01 5.84
N GLY A 131 5.60 -21.55 4.63
CA GLY A 131 4.23 -21.29 4.19
C GLY A 131 3.70 -19.92 4.60
N THR A 132 4.38 -19.21 5.50
CA THR A 132 4.06 -17.84 5.88
C THR A 132 4.46 -16.87 4.76
N THR A 133 3.58 -15.92 4.47
CA THR A 133 3.89 -14.80 3.56
C THR A 133 4.58 -13.71 4.37
N TYR A 134 5.70 -13.20 3.85
CA TYR A 134 6.43 -12.08 4.43
C TYR A 134 6.61 -10.97 3.41
N THR A 135 6.74 -9.74 3.89
CA THR A 135 7.12 -8.58 3.09
C THR A 135 8.42 -7.99 3.62
N TYR A 136 9.43 -7.89 2.76
CA TYR A 136 10.67 -7.15 3.02
C TYR A 136 10.61 -5.81 2.29
N SER A 137 10.67 -4.69 3.01
CA SER A 137 10.66 -3.34 2.45
C SER A 137 11.78 -2.47 2.98
N LEU A 138 12.15 -1.45 2.20
CA LEU A 138 13.10 -0.42 2.58
C LEU A 138 12.93 0.84 1.75
N TRP A 139 13.27 1.97 2.34
CA TRP A 139 13.50 3.19 1.60
C TRP A 139 14.95 3.25 1.15
N ALA A 140 15.16 3.59 -0.12
CA ALA A 140 16.50 3.74 -0.68
C ALA A 140 16.58 4.87 -1.70
N LYS A 141 17.75 5.49 -1.77
CA LYS A 141 18.18 6.38 -2.85
C LYS A 141 19.68 6.24 -3.10
N SER A 142 20.15 6.81 -4.20
CA SER A 142 21.55 6.77 -4.60
C SER A 142 22.05 8.11 -5.13
N GLU A 143 23.36 8.29 -5.19
CA GLU A 143 23.95 9.57 -5.65
C GLU A 143 23.68 9.81 -7.14
N LYS A 144 23.61 8.72 -7.91
CA LYS A 144 23.27 8.67 -9.33
C LYS A 144 22.41 7.44 -9.59
N PRO A 145 21.67 7.38 -10.71
CA PRO A 145 20.92 6.18 -11.07
C PRO A 145 21.83 4.94 -11.08
N ARG A 146 21.40 3.88 -10.40
CA ARG A 146 22.14 2.62 -10.27
C ARG A 146 21.21 1.46 -9.92
N SER A 147 21.68 0.23 -10.10
CA SER A 147 20.94 -0.96 -9.63
C SER A 147 21.57 -1.54 -8.35
N VAL A 148 20.71 -2.08 -7.49
CA VAL A 148 21.08 -2.87 -6.30
C VAL A 148 20.12 -4.05 -6.16
N VAL A 149 20.44 -5.02 -5.30
CA VAL A 149 19.57 -6.19 -5.09
C VAL A 149 19.20 -6.36 -3.63
N MET A 150 17.90 -6.39 -3.36
CA MET A 150 17.29 -6.82 -2.10
C MET A 150 17.21 -8.35 -2.08
N ARG A 151 17.50 -8.98 -0.94
CA ARG A 151 17.38 -10.43 -0.82
C ARG A 151 17.13 -10.91 0.61
N ILE A 152 16.39 -12.01 0.69
CA ILE A 152 16.22 -12.85 1.87
C ILE A 152 16.83 -14.21 1.56
N LEU A 153 17.70 -14.72 2.43
CA LEU A 153 18.42 -15.98 2.21
C LEU A 153 18.77 -16.68 3.53
N HIS A 154 19.12 -17.95 3.43
CA HIS A 154 19.76 -18.70 4.50
C HIS A 154 21.19 -18.18 4.76
N GLN A 155 21.54 -17.96 6.03
CA GLN A 155 22.85 -17.50 6.45
C GLN A 155 23.83 -18.68 6.63
N GLY A 156 24.26 -19.26 5.51
CA GLY A 156 25.23 -20.35 5.49
C GLY A 156 25.21 -21.07 4.15
N ALA A 157 26.23 -21.88 3.87
CA ALA A 157 26.23 -22.70 2.66
C ALA A 157 25.00 -23.64 2.65
N PRO A 158 24.27 -23.79 1.53
CA PRO A 158 24.59 -23.32 0.17
C PRO A 158 24.04 -21.93 -0.21
N TRP A 159 23.63 -21.10 0.75
CA TRP A 159 23.12 -19.73 0.57
C TRP A 159 21.78 -19.66 -0.18
N ASN A 160 20.87 -20.58 0.15
CA ASN A 160 19.54 -20.65 -0.45
C ASN A 160 18.82 -19.30 -0.35
N GLU A 161 18.48 -18.69 -1.49
CA GLU A 161 17.72 -17.44 -1.54
C GLU A 161 16.21 -17.75 -1.52
N TYR A 162 15.48 -17.14 -0.59
CA TYR A 162 14.03 -17.24 -0.47
C TYR A 162 13.30 -16.12 -1.24
N ALA A 163 13.94 -14.95 -1.33
CA ALA A 163 13.43 -13.81 -2.07
C ALA A 163 14.61 -13.01 -2.65
N ARG A 164 14.45 -12.50 -3.87
CA ARG A 164 15.45 -11.68 -4.55
C ARG A 164 14.77 -10.69 -5.46
N GLN A 165 15.11 -9.40 -5.32
CA GLN A 165 14.61 -8.35 -6.20
C GLN A 165 15.73 -7.39 -6.59
N THR A 166 15.88 -7.16 -7.89
CA THR A 166 16.71 -6.04 -8.38
C THR A 166 15.86 -4.78 -8.36
N ILE A 167 16.40 -3.71 -7.77
CA ILE A 167 15.75 -2.39 -7.68
C ILE A 167 16.64 -1.32 -8.31
N ASN A 168 16.01 -0.34 -8.93
CA ASN A 168 16.69 0.77 -9.59
C ASN A 168 16.55 2.02 -8.73
N LEU A 169 17.68 2.48 -8.21
CA LEU A 169 17.74 3.67 -7.36
C LEU A 169 17.92 4.92 -8.20
N SER A 170 17.50 6.05 -7.63
CA SER A 170 17.67 7.38 -8.20
C SER A 170 18.09 8.36 -7.10
N GLY A 171 18.22 9.66 -7.44
CA GLY A 171 18.48 10.72 -6.45
C GLY A 171 17.36 10.95 -5.45
N GLU A 172 16.16 10.41 -5.73
CA GLU A 172 14.97 10.56 -4.91
C GLU A 172 14.76 9.33 -4.02
N TRP A 173 14.31 9.57 -2.79
CA TRP A 173 13.85 8.53 -1.88
C TRP A 173 12.63 7.83 -2.46
N LYS A 174 12.71 6.49 -2.55
CA LYS A 174 11.57 5.64 -2.91
C LYS A 174 11.53 4.44 -1.98
N GLU A 175 10.31 3.99 -1.70
CA GLU A 175 10.10 2.71 -1.04
C GLU A 175 10.10 1.58 -2.07
N PHE A 176 10.84 0.53 -1.76
CA PHE A 176 10.86 -0.72 -2.50
C PHE A 176 10.46 -1.86 -1.58
N PHE A 177 9.73 -2.83 -2.11
CA PHE A 177 9.37 -4.01 -1.36
C PHE A 177 9.36 -5.28 -2.22
N ILE A 178 9.50 -6.41 -1.55
CA ILE A 178 9.26 -7.74 -2.10
C ILE A 178 8.41 -8.54 -1.11
N THR A 179 7.25 -9.00 -1.58
CA THR A 179 6.40 -9.94 -0.85
C THR A 179 6.67 -11.35 -1.37
N PHE A 180 6.89 -12.30 -0.47
CA PHE A 180 7.25 -13.67 -0.82
C PHE A 180 6.63 -14.66 0.15
N LYS A 181 6.37 -15.87 -0.34
CA LYS A 181 5.94 -16.99 0.48
C LYS A 181 7.14 -17.86 0.85
N MET A 182 7.39 -18.03 2.15
CA MET A 182 8.51 -18.82 2.64
C MET A 182 8.35 -20.30 2.28
N THR A 183 9.39 -20.93 1.76
CA THR A 183 9.32 -22.30 1.20
C THR A 183 9.77 -23.39 2.16
N ALA A 184 10.49 -23.04 3.22
CA ALA A 184 10.99 -23.95 4.27
C ALA A 184 11.13 -23.20 5.60
N ASP A 185 11.06 -23.93 6.72
CA ASP A 185 11.39 -23.36 8.03
C ASP A 185 12.89 -23.10 8.08
N ASP A 186 13.28 -21.90 8.50
CA ASP A 186 14.69 -21.54 8.64
C ASP A 186 14.88 -20.63 9.84
N VAL A 187 15.65 -21.10 10.82
CA VAL A 187 15.98 -20.37 12.06
C VAL A 187 17.18 -19.43 11.91
N ASN A 188 17.86 -19.49 10.77
CA ASN A 188 19.11 -18.78 10.50
C ASN A 188 19.04 -18.03 9.18
N THR A 189 17.99 -17.22 9.02
CA THR A 189 17.80 -16.38 7.84
C THR A 189 18.50 -15.04 7.98
N ARG A 190 18.69 -14.38 6.83
CA ARG A 190 19.29 -13.07 6.68
C ARG A 190 18.48 -12.23 5.70
N ALA A 191 18.23 -10.98 6.07
CA ALA A 191 17.69 -9.95 5.18
C ALA A 191 18.77 -8.94 4.85
N GLY A 192 18.90 -8.55 3.58
CA GLY A 192 19.80 -7.48 3.25
C GLY A 192 19.79 -7.05 1.80
N ILE A 193 20.75 -6.20 1.51
CA ILE A 193 20.94 -5.56 0.22
C ILE A 193 22.39 -5.70 -0.24
N ILE A 194 22.58 -5.96 -1.53
CA ILE A 194 23.90 -6.06 -2.17
C ILE A 194 24.04 -5.01 -3.27
N MET A 195 25.20 -4.36 -3.31
CA MET A 195 25.39 -3.11 -4.05
C MET A 195 26.82 -2.91 -4.57
N GLY A 196 27.59 -3.97 -4.76
CA GLY A 196 29.01 -3.87 -5.10
C GLY A 196 29.33 -3.43 -6.54
N ALA A 197 28.40 -3.60 -7.47
CA ALA A 197 28.65 -3.50 -8.92
C ALA A 197 29.02 -2.09 -9.43
N GLU A 198 28.74 -1.04 -8.66
CA GLU A 198 28.91 0.34 -9.10
C GLU A 198 29.50 1.20 -7.98
N LYS A 199 30.41 2.11 -8.35
CA LYS A 199 31.00 3.11 -7.44
C LYS A 199 30.07 4.31 -7.34
N VAL A 200 28.92 4.10 -6.75
CA VAL A 200 27.87 5.10 -6.54
C VAL A 200 27.32 4.93 -5.13
N ASP A 201 27.37 5.98 -4.33
CA ASP A 201 26.93 5.95 -2.94
C ASP A 201 25.43 5.65 -2.83
N VAL A 202 25.04 5.03 -1.71
CA VAL A 202 23.66 4.61 -1.41
C VAL A 202 23.25 5.12 -0.04
N TRP A 203 22.01 5.55 0.09
CA TRP A 203 21.35 5.80 1.38
C TRP A 203 20.20 4.82 1.57
N LEU A 204 20.04 4.34 2.79
CA LEU A 204 18.95 3.44 3.19
C LEU A 204 18.29 3.98 4.45
N ASP A 205 16.98 3.82 4.52
CA ASP A 205 16.20 4.12 5.72
C ASP A 205 14.98 3.21 5.82
N HIS A 206 14.35 3.17 6.99
CA HIS A 206 13.08 2.50 7.27
C HIS A 206 13.01 1.06 6.74
N ILE A 207 13.98 0.22 7.14
CA ILE A 207 14.06 -1.16 6.69
C ILE A 207 13.17 -2.06 7.54
N ARG A 208 12.26 -2.79 6.87
CA ARG A 208 11.23 -3.60 7.52
C ARG A 208 11.17 -5.02 6.95
N LEU A 209 10.96 -6.00 7.81
CA LEU A 209 10.54 -7.35 7.45
C LEU A 209 9.39 -7.74 8.38
N TYR A 210 8.26 -8.14 7.83
CA TYR A 210 7.08 -8.49 8.63
C TYR A 210 6.21 -9.52 7.93
N GLU A 211 5.32 -10.15 8.69
CA GLU A 211 4.34 -11.11 8.17
C GLU A 211 3.20 -10.41 7.41
N GLY A 212 2.78 -11.01 6.31
CA GLY A 212 1.67 -10.57 5.48
C GLY A 212 2.08 -9.84 4.20
N GLU A 213 1.05 -9.37 3.50
CA GLU A 213 1.16 -8.55 2.31
C GLU A 213 1.72 -7.16 2.64
N TYR A 214 2.19 -6.43 1.62
CA TYR A 214 2.70 -5.08 1.81
C TYR A 214 1.68 -4.13 2.45
N VAL A 215 2.12 -3.40 3.48
CA VAL A 215 1.37 -2.35 4.15
C VAL A 215 2.19 -1.06 4.16
N ALA A 216 1.64 -0.02 3.52
CA ALA A 216 2.16 1.34 3.61
C ALA A 216 1.94 1.88 5.04
N ASP A 217 3.01 2.35 5.68
CA ASP A 217 2.97 2.96 7.01
C ASP A 217 3.38 4.44 7.01
N ILE A 218 3.73 4.98 5.84
CA ILE A 218 4.04 6.39 5.62
C ILE A 218 3.02 6.95 4.62
N GLU A 219 2.29 7.97 5.04
CA GLU A 219 1.27 8.62 4.20
C GLU A 219 1.93 9.28 2.98
N GLY A 220 1.36 9.04 1.79
CA GLY A 220 1.90 9.58 0.54
C GLY A 220 3.14 8.86 0.00
N ALA A 221 3.54 7.72 0.60
CA ALA A 221 4.51 6.84 -0.03
C ALA A 221 3.99 6.38 -1.40
N GLU A 222 4.81 6.49 -2.44
CA GLU A 222 4.59 5.84 -3.74
C GLU A 222 5.42 4.54 -3.78
N PRO A 223 4.95 3.45 -3.17
CA PRO A 223 5.74 2.23 -3.12
C PRO A 223 5.85 1.62 -4.51
N GLN A 224 7.06 1.24 -4.87
CA GLN A 224 7.28 0.49 -6.10
C GLN A 224 7.21 -0.99 -5.79
N ALA A 225 6.01 -1.55 -6.01
CA ALA A 225 5.83 -2.98 -6.17
C ALA A 225 6.67 -3.39 -7.38
N VAL A 226 7.74 -4.14 -7.14
CA VAL A 226 8.54 -4.63 -8.26
C VAL A 226 7.96 -5.97 -8.62
N GLU A 227 7.22 -6.00 -9.74
CA GLU A 227 6.62 -7.21 -10.29
C GLU A 227 7.66 -8.36 -10.21
N PRO A 228 7.31 -9.51 -9.59
CA PRO A 228 8.18 -10.67 -9.63
C PRO A 228 8.34 -11.02 -11.10
N SER A 229 9.52 -10.74 -11.65
CA SER A 229 9.86 -10.87 -13.07
C SER A 229 9.11 -12.04 -13.71
N ASP A 230 8.35 -11.77 -14.77
CA ASP A 230 7.55 -12.68 -15.61
C ASP A 230 8.24 -14.02 -15.98
N LYS A 231 8.45 -14.90 -14.99
CA LYS A 231 9.12 -16.19 -15.17
C LYS A 231 8.28 -17.37 -14.71
N LEU A 232 6.95 -17.27 -14.80
CA LEU A 232 6.07 -18.44 -14.74
C LEU A 232 5.12 -18.60 -15.93
N ALA A 233 5.32 -17.85 -17.03
CA ALA A 233 4.53 -18.03 -18.25
C ALA A 233 5.42 -18.08 -19.50
N THR A 234 6.12 -19.19 -19.73
CA THR A 234 6.58 -19.52 -21.09
C THR A 234 6.44 -21.01 -21.35
N THR A 235 5.26 -21.35 -21.90
CA THR A 235 5.02 -22.33 -22.98
C THR A 235 5.34 -23.81 -22.73
N TRP A 236 4.41 -24.53 -22.10
CA TRP A 236 4.14 -25.95 -22.40
C TRP A 236 3.22 -26.13 -23.64
N ALA A 237 2.80 -25.04 -24.27
CA ALA A 237 1.83 -25.05 -25.38
C ALA A 237 2.46 -24.95 -26.80
N SER A 238 3.78 -24.98 -26.96
CA SER A 238 4.42 -24.92 -28.30
C SER A 238 5.06 -26.23 -28.78
N LEU A 239 4.89 -27.35 -28.06
CA LEU A 239 5.34 -28.67 -28.50
C LEU A 239 4.15 -29.60 -28.82
N LYS A 240 3.29 -29.16 -29.72
CA LYS A 240 2.48 -30.05 -30.58
C LYS A 240 2.18 -29.37 -31.90
N ARG A 241 3.10 -29.49 -32.86
CA ARG A 241 2.76 -29.84 -34.23
C ARG A 241 3.98 -30.47 -34.91
#